data_AF-A0A3A8WSG9-F1
#
_entry.id   AF-A0A3A8WSG9-F1
#
_cell.length_a   1.000
_cell.length_b   1.000
_cell.length_c   1.000
_cell.angle_alpha   90.00
_cell.angle_beta   90.00
_cell.angle_gamma   90.00
#
_symmetry.space_group_name_H-M   'P 1'
#
loop_
_entity.id
_entity.type
_entity.pdbx_description
1 polymer ?
#
loop_
_entity_poly.entity_id
_entity_poly.type
_entity_poly.pdbx_seq_one_letter_code
_entity_poly.pdbx_strand_id
1 'polypeptide(L)'
;MRIANIHHCIEESTFLKNINGEDTFVPPKKGDGEIAASLQISDAAQKRFEEDIQHFDRRIALPEYCGIYKTDKAVAAAVEGCSKEEQIFVYGIIRQNFLKENTSSLTEEERQANIALGMKKAEYASENFIPEEHREKFLDAMNTIAKLASAGKADKNGNMNYGVAKSSYLGHGSNLVETTNTLDMMKNMDSAAYDEYQRIGVESSNEDRTLNRARFLANWYIKALKEKPDIIEEYEKKSNAYFDKEVKDKELPAHFDSMDVSNKETFLAGIRNFMAKNQNFLFGILSFELSNKFWKD
;
A
#
# COMPACT_ATOMS: atom_id res chain seq x y z
N MET A 1 7.83 16.56 -39.40
CA MET A 1 6.72 17.46 -39.81
C MET A 1 5.69 16.57 -40.52
N ARG A 2 4.47 16.30 -40.07
CA ARG A 2 3.57 16.88 -39.05
C ARG A 2 2.98 15.74 -38.21
N ILE A 3 2.91 15.96 -36.90
CA ILE A 3 2.06 15.22 -35.98
C ILE A 3 0.62 15.62 -36.33
N ALA A 4 -0.22 14.65 -36.67
CA ALA A 4 -1.65 14.86 -36.84
C ALA A 4 -2.30 14.77 -35.46
N ASN A 5 -2.83 15.90 -34.98
CA ASN A 5 -3.67 16.01 -33.80
C ASN A 5 -4.87 15.05 -33.91
N ILE A 6 -4.98 14.09 -33.00
CA ILE A 6 -6.24 13.46 -32.66
C ILE A 6 -6.69 14.09 -31.34
N HIS A 7 -7.39 15.22 -31.45
CA HIS A 7 -8.34 15.63 -30.43
C HIS A 7 -9.54 14.69 -30.57
N HIS A 8 -9.59 13.64 -29.76
CA HIS A 8 -10.87 13.03 -29.45
C HIS A 8 -11.49 13.90 -28.36
N CYS A 9 -12.49 14.70 -28.75
CA CYS A 9 -13.37 15.37 -27.81
C CYS A 9 -13.85 14.34 -26.79
N ILE A 10 -13.55 14.58 -25.52
CA ILE A 10 -14.30 13.99 -24.41
C ILE A 10 -15.72 14.48 -24.63
N GLU A 11 -16.58 13.64 -25.21
CA GLU A 11 -18.02 13.86 -25.16
C GLU A 11 -18.36 14.06 -23.69
N GLU A 12 -19.07 15.14 -23.37
CA GLU A 12 -19.65 15.35 -22.04
C GLU A 12 -20.25 14.03 -21.57
N SER A 13 -19.60 13.42 -20.59
CA SER A 13 -20.02 12.11 -20.11
C SER A 13 -21.50 12.15 -19.77
N THR A 14 -22.21 11.07 -20.06
CA THR A 14 -23.59 10.81 -19.68
C THR A 14 -23.90 11.13 -18.21
N PHE A 15 -22.87 11.19 -17.36
CA PHE A 15 -22.86 11.73 -16.01
C PHE A 15 -23.41 13.17 -15.90
N LEU A 16 -22.96 14.12 -16.73
CA LEU A 16 -23.42 15.52 -16.69
C LEU A 16 -24.84 15.67 -17.25
N LYS A 17 -25.22 14.84 -18.22
CA LYS A 17 -26.60 14.81 -18.75
C LYS A 17 -27.60 14.23 -17.73
N ASN A 18 -27.19 13.28 -16.90
CA ASN A 18 -28.04 12.66 -15.89
C ASN A 18 -28.23 13.50 -14.62
N ILE A 19 -27.35 14.46 -14.34
CA ILE A 19 -27.54 15.43 -13.24
C ILE A 19 -28.59 16.50 -13.62
N ASN A 20 -28.78 16.74 -14.92
CA ASN A 20 -29.75 17.69 -15.46
C ASN A 20 -31.04 17.03 -15.99
N GLY A 21 -31.23 15.72 -15.76
CA GLY A 21 -32.48 15.03 -16.06
C GLY A 21 -33.57 15.43 -15.06
N GLU A 22 -34.77 15.73 -15.57
CA GLU A 22 -35.95 16.27 -14.88
C GLU A 22 -36.49 15.40 -13.71
N ASP A 23 -35.72 15.19 -12.65
CA ASP A 23 -36.27 14.81 -11.35
C ASP A 23 -36.48 16.08 -10.52
N THR A 24 -37.76 16.41 -10.32
CA THR A 24 -38.27 17.64 -9.74
C THR A 24 -37.54 18.04 -8.45
N PHE A 25 -36.65 19.03 -8.56
CA PHE A 25 -36.15 19.78 -7.42
C PHE A 25 -37.33 20.56 -6.80
N VAL A 26 -37.79 20.11 -5.64
CA VAL A 26 -38.78 20.85 -4.84
C VAL A 26 -38.01 21.84 -3.95
N PRO A 27 -38.11 23.15 -4.19
CA PRO A 27 -37.43 24.12 -3.35
C PRO A 27 -38.03 24.13 -1.93
N PRO A 28 -37.20 24.16 -0.88
CA PRO A 28 -37.69 24.17 0.50
C PRO A 28 -38.47 25.46 0.79
N LYS A 29 -39.60 25.33 1.50
CA LYS A 29 -40.38 26.49 1.96
C LYS A 29 -39.78 27.01 3.25
N LYS A 30 -39.77 28.34 3.36
CA LYS A 30 -39.21 29.08 4.50
C LYS A 30 -39.95 28.71 5.79
N GLY A 31 -39.25 28.05 6.72
CA GLY A 31 -39.80 27.63 8.01
C GLY A 31 -39.22 26.31 8.52
N ASP A 32 -38.61 25.52 7.65
CA ASP A 32 -38.00 24.24 8.04
C ASP A 32 -36.60 24.52 8.61
N GLY A 33 -36.50 24.39 9.94
CA GLY A 33 -35.28 24.65 10.71
C GLY A 33 -34.09 23.82 10.21
N GLU A 34 -32.93 24.44 10.33
CA GLU A 34 -31.63 23.89 9.95
C GLU A 34 -31.38 22.49 10.57
N ILE A 35 -30.67 21.67 9.81
CA ILE A 35 -29.99 20.41 10.20
C ILE A 35 -30.84 19.14 10.09
N ALA A 36 -31.17 18.77 8.85
CA ALA A 36 -31.05 17.39 8.39
C ALA A 36 -30.98 17.41 6.86
N ALA A 37 -29.83 17.81 6.30
CA ALA A 37 -29.48 17.41 4.94
C ALA A 37 -29.15 15.91 4.98
N SER A 38 -30.16 15.08 5.24
CA SER A 38 -30.13 13.69 4.84
C SER A 38 -30.11 13.72 3.32
N LEU A 39 -28.96 13.40 2.74
CA LEU A 39 -28.95 12.82 1.41
C LEU A 39 -29.82 11.57 1.49
N GLN A 40 -31.12 11.70 1.22
CA GLN A 40 -31.96 10.58 0.85
C GLN A 40 -31.53 10.19 -0.57
N ILE A 41 -30.41 9.46 -0.64
CA ILE A 41 -30.07 8.71 -1.83
C ILE A 41 -31.21 7.71 -1.99
N SER A 42 -31.97 7.81 -3.08
CA SER A 42 -33.04 6.85 -3.35
C SER A 42 -32.42 5.44 -3.43
N ASP A 43 -33.16 4.41 -3.02
CA ASP A 43 -32.67 3.03 -3.12
C ASP A 43 -32.19 2.68 -4.54
N ALA A 44 -32.76 3.32 -5.56
CA ALA A 44 -32.32 3.18 -6.94
C ALA A 44 -30.97 3.85 -7.23
N ALA A 45 -30.69 5.01 -6.63
CA ALA A 45 -29.38 5.68 -6.74
C ALA A 45 -28.31 4.96 -5.92
N GLN A 46 -28.66 4.42 -4.75
CA GLN A 46 -27.81 3.57 -3.92
C GLN A 46 -27.46 2.29 -4.68
N LYS A 47 -28.45 1.64 -5.30
CA LYS A 47 -28.25 0.41 -6.07
C LYS A 47 -27.44 0.63 -7.35
N ARG A 48 -27.64 1.75 -8.06
CA ARG A 48 -26.78 2.16 -9.19
C ARG A 48 -25.34 2.40 -8.74
N PHE A 49 -25.15 3.08 -7.61
CA PHE A 49 -23.82 3.29 -7.03
C PHE A 49 -23.15 1.95 -6.66
N GLU A 50 -23.89 1.01 -6.08
CA GLU A 50 -23.40 -0.33 -5.76
C GLU A 50 -23.10 -1.18 -7.01
N GLU A 51 -23.89 -1.02 -8.08
CA GLU A 51 -23.64 -1.66 -9.39
C GLU A 51 -22.41 -1.07 -10.10
N ASP A 52 -22.15 0.23 -9.95
CA ASP A 52 -20.96 0.92 -10.48
C ASP A 52 -19.70 0.70 -9.61
N ILE A 53 -19.85 0.26 -8.36
CA ILE A 53 -18.72 -0.19 -7.54
C ILE A 53 -18.24 -1.54 -8.10
N GLN A 54 -17.13 -1.52 -8.81
CA GLN A 54 -16.37 -2.75 -9.08
C GLN A 54 -15.87 -3.33 -7.75
N HIS A 55 -16.61 -4.29 -7.21
CA HIS A 55 -16.14 -5.12 -6.11
C HIS A 55 -15.00 -6.01 -6.61
N PHE A 56 -13.77 -5.53 -6.48
CA PHE A 56 -12.60 -6.41 -6.58
C PHE A 56 -12.74 -7.49 -5.50
N ASP A 57 -12.66 -8.74 -5.94
CA ASP A 57 -12.79 -9.94 -5.14
C ASP A 57 -11.95 -9.83 -3.85
N ARG A 58 -12.60 -9.88 -2.66
CA ARG A 58 -11.95 -9.75 -1.33
C ARG A 58 -10.93 -10.86 -1.03
N ARG A 59 -10.72 -11.78 -1.97
CA ARG A 59 -9.68 -12.82 -1.94
C ARG A 59 -8.32 -12.34 -2.48
N ILE A 60 -8.24 -11.14 -3.04
CA ILE A 60 -6.94 -10.49 -3.27
C ILE A 60 -6.28 -10.37 -1.90
N ALA A 61 -5.12 -11.02 -1.72
CA ALA A 61 -4.27 -10.72 -0.59
C ALA A 61 -4.01 -9.20 -0.66
N LEU A 62 -4.58 -8.45 0.29
CA LEU A 62 -4.51 -6.99 0.28
C LEU A 62 -3.06 -6.56 0.01
N PRO A 63 -2.84 -5.60 -0.92
CA PRO A 63 -1.51 -5.09 -1.21
C PRO A 63 -0.75 -4.78 0.08
N GLU A 64 0.48 -5.28 0.18
CA GLU A 64 1.39 -4.87 1.25
C GLU A 64 2.18 -3.67 0.74
N TYR A 65 2.03 -2.54 1.41
CA TYR A 65 2.66 -1.28 1.03
C TYR A 65 3.77 -0.91 2.00
N CYS A 66 4.82 -0.28 1.48
CA CYS A 66 5.97 0.15 2.27
C CYS A 66 5.77 1.50 2.97
N GLY A 67 4.74 2.26 2.58
CA GLY A 67 4.46 3.60 3.11
C GLY A 67 5.22 4.71 2.37
N ILE A 68 5.83 4.41 1.22
CA ILE A 68 6.44 5.41 0.33
C ILE A 68 5.57 5.50 -0.91
N TYR A 69 4.72 6.53 -0.99
CA TYR A 69 3.67 6.62 -2.01
C TYR A 69 4.15 6.40 -3.45
N LYS A 70 5.24 7.07 -3.86
CA LYS A 70 5.75 6.93 -5.23
C LYS A 70 6.19 5.50 -5.54
N THR A 71 6.80 4.85 -4.57
CA THR A 71 7.25 3.46 -4.65
C THR A 71 6.07 2.50 -4.69
N ASP A 72 5.12 2.67 -3.77
CA ASP A 72 3.92 1.83 -3.67
C ASP A 72 3.04 1.95 -4.92
N LYS A 73 2.90 3.17 -5.46
CA LYS A 73 2.19 3.42 -6.71
C LYS A 73 2.88 2.79 -7.92
N ALA A 74 4.21 2.82 -7.97
CA ALA A 74 4.96 2.18 -9.06
C ALA A 74 4.77 0.66 -9.05
N VAL A 75 4.81 0.01 -7.88
CA VAL A 75 4.50 -1.42 -7.76
C VAL A 75 3.05 -1.70 -8.16
N ALA A 76 2.10 -0.95 -7.62
CA ALA A 76 0.68 -1.14 -7.92
C ALA A 76 0.38 -1.00 -9.41
N ALA A 77 0.94 0.02 -10.08
CA ALA A 77 0.78 0.23 -11.51
C ALA A 77 1.42 -0.90 -12.34
N ALA A 78 2.60 -1.37 -11.95
CA ALA A 78 3.31 -2.43 -12.69
C ALA A 78 2.54 -3.77 -12.70
N VAL A 79 1.81 -4.07 -11.62
CA VAL A 79 1.06 -5.33 -11.48
C VAL A 79 -0.41 -5.22 -11.91
N GLU A 80 -0.87 -4.05 -12.36
CA GLU A 80 -2.28 -3.79 -12.70
C GLU A 80 -2.79 -4.70 -13.83
N GLY A 81 -1.92 -5.07 -14.78
CA GLY A 81 -2.23 -5.99 -15.86
C GLY A 81 -1.94 -7.47 -15.58
N CYS A 82 -1.36 -7.81 -14.43
CA CYS A 82 -0.98 -9.18 -14.08
C CYS A 82 -2.16 -9.99 -13.54
N SER A 83 -2.06 -11.32 -13.62
CA SER A 83 -3.00 -12.25 -12.99
C SER A 83 -3.03 -12.10 -11.46
N LYS A 84 -4.08 -12.62 -10.82
CA LYS A 84 -4.22 -12.56 -9.36
C LYS A 84 -3.07 -13.29 -8.66
N GLU A 85 -2.64 -14.42 -9.21
CA GLU A 85 -1.56 -15.25 -8.69
C GLU A 85 -0.22 -14.52 -8.75
N GLU A 86 0.07 -13.81 -9.85
CA GLU A 86 1.28 -12.98 -10.01
C GLU A 86 1.26 -11.76 -9.09
N GLN A 87 0.11 -11.11 -8.93
CA GLN A 87 -0.05 -10.01 -7.95
C GLN A 87 0.21 -10.50 -6.53
N ILE A 88 -0.34 -11.66 -6.16
CA ILE A 88 -0.10 -12.30 -4.84
C ILE A 88 1.38 -12.64 -4.67
N PHE A 89 2.04 -13.09 -5.74
CA PHE A 89 3.49 -13.35 -5.71
C PHE A 89 4.28 -12.07 -5.40
N VAL A 90 4.01 -10.96 -6.11
CA VAL A 90 4.71 -9.69 -5.93
C VAL A 90 4.48 -9.09 -4.55
N TYR A 91 3.23 -8.96 -4.09
CA TYR A 91 2.96 -8.48 -2.73
C TYR A 91 3.46 -9.46 -1.66
N GLY A 92 3.52 -10.75 -1.99
CA GLY A 92 4.16 -11.78 -1.17
C GLY A 92 5.65 -11.52 -0.95
N ILE A 93 6.38 -11.02 -1.94
CA ILE A 93 7.79 -10.62 -1.77
C ILE A 93 7.89 -9.52 -0.72
N ILE A 94 7.06 -8.49 -0.82
CA ILE A 94 7.06 -7.36 0.13
C ILE A 94 6.78 -7.88 1.54
N ARG A 95 5.73 -8.69 1.73
CA ARG A 95 5.34 -9.19 3.07
C ARG A 95 6.32 -10.20 3.66
N GLN A 96 6.86 -11.11 2.85
CA GLN A 96 7.61 -12.27 3.35
C GLN A 96 9.12 -12.08 3.32
N ASN A 97 9.63 -11.30 2.36
CA ASN A 97 11.06 -11.10 2.15
C ASN A 97 11.54 -9.74 2.67
N PHE A 98 10.78 -8.66 2.42
CA PHE A 98 11.21 -7.30 2.77
C PHE A 98 10.69 -6.84 4.15
N LEU A 99 9.38 -6.63 4.26
CA LEU A 99 8.72 -5.99 5.40
C LEU A 99 8.13 -7.01 6.37
N LYS A 100 8.92 -8.01 6.73
CA LYS A 100 8.52 -9.05 7.68
C LYS A 100 8.36 -8.47 9.09
N GLU A 101 7.14 -8.50 9.62
CA GLU A 101 6.79 -7.88 10.90
C GLU A 101 7.60 -8.41 12.09
N ASN A 102 7.91 -9.71 12.11
CA ASN A 102 8.71 -10.33 13.15
C ASN A 102 9.79 -11.25 12.57
N THR A 103 11.03 -11.03 12.99
CA THR A 103 12.23 -11.75 12.55
C THR A 103 12.94 -12.46 13.70
N SER A 104 12.25 -12.74 14.82
CA SER A 104 12.83 -13.43 15.99
C SER A 104 13.40 -14.83 15.67
N SER A 105 12.95 -15.44 14.58
CA SER A 105 13.42 -16.73 14.07
C SER A 105 14.63 -16.65 13.14
N LEU A 106 15.14 -15.44 12.85
CA LEU A 106 16.23 -15.20 11.91
C LEU A 106 17.36 -14.44 12.59
N THR A 107 18.60 -14.81 12.27
CA THR A 107 19.75 -13.94 12.50
C THR A 107 19.70 -12.71 11.58
N GLU A 108 20.47 -11.66 11.89
CA GLU A 108 20.56 -10.49 11.01
C GLU A 108 21.10 -10.86 9.62
N GLU A 109 22.07 -11.76 9.54
CA GLU A 109 22.62 -12.25 8.28
C GLU A 109 21.55 -13.02 7.46
N GLU A 110 20.78 -13.90 8.10
CA GLU A 110 19.65 -14.57 7.45
C GLU A 110 18.58 -13.57 7.01
N ARG A 111 18.28 -12.54 7.82
CA ARG A 111 17.33 -11.49 7.45
C ARG A 111 17.78 -10.74 6.19
N GLN A 112 19.06 -10.36 6.14
CA GLN A 112 19.68 -9.69 4.99
C GLN A 112 19.69 -10.59 3.75
N ALA A 113 20.02 -11.88 3.91
CA ALA A 113 19.91 -12.84 2.81
C ALA A 113 18.45 -13.06 2.35
N ASN A 114 17.47 -13.06 3.26
CA ASN A 114 16.05 -13.15 2.90
C ASN A 114 15.59 -11.94 2.06
N ILE A 115 16.11 -10.74 2.32
CA ILE A 115 15.89 -9.55 1.50
C ILE A 115 16.51 -9.74 0.11
N ALA A 116 17.74 -10.25 0.03
CA ALA A 116 18.40 -10.56 -1.24
C ALA A 116 17.61 -11.59 -2.07
N LEU A 117 17.05 -12.62 -1.43
CA LEU A 117 16.13 -13.57 -2.06
C LEU A 117 14.88 -12.86 -2.61
N GLY A 118 14.32 -11.91 -1.84
CA GLY A 118 13.20 -11.08 -2.29
C GLY A 118 13.52 -10.29 -3.56
N MET A 119 14.73 -9.73 -3.66
CA MET A 119 15.18 -9.05 -4.88
C MET A 119 15.27 -9.99 -6.07
N LYS A 120 15.79 -11.21 -5.90
CA LYS A 120 15.80 -12.20 -6.99
C LYS A 120 14.41 -12.64 -7.42
N LYS A 121 13.47 -12.74 -6.47
CA LYS A 121 12.06 -12.97 -6.79
C LYS A 121 11.45 -11.78 -7.56
N ALA A 122 11.86 -10.55 -7.25
CA ALA A 122 11.43 -9.36 -7.98
C ALA A 122 12.00 -9.33 -9.40
N GLU A 123 13.28 -9.68 -9.58
CA GLU A 123 13.90 -9.85 -10.90
C GLU A 123 13.15 -10.91 -11.73
N TYR A 124 12.88 -12.07 -11.14
CA TYR A 124 12.06 -13.11 -11.76
C TYR A 124 10.68 -12.60 -12.17
N ALA A 125 9.98 -11.87 -11.29
CA ALA A 125 8.68 -11.29 -11.64
C ALA A 125 8.77 -10.28 -12.79
N SER A 126 9.81 -9.44 -12.77
CA SER A 126 10.09 -8.45 -13.82
C SER A 126 10.25 -9.09 -15.19
N GLU A 127 11.04 -10.18 -15.27
CA GLU A 127 11.32 -10.86 -16.54
C GLU A 127 10.14 -11.68 -17.08
N ASN A 128 9.35 -12.28 -16.20
CA ASN A 128 8.36 -13.28 -16.57
C ASN A 128 6.92 -12.75 -16.63
N PHE A 129 6.56 -11.74 -15.82
CA PHE A 129 5.16 -11.30 -15.64
C PHE A 129 4.95 -9.81 -15.91
N ILE A 130 5.93 -8.96 -15.57
CA ILE A 130 5.78 -7.51 -15.69
C ILE A 130 6.02 -7.06 -17.14
N PRO A 131 5.10 -6.24 -17.70
CA PRO A 131 5.29 -5.64 -19.03
C PRO A 131 6.59 -4.86 -19.13
N GLU A 132 7.28 -4.96 -20.27
CA GLU A 132 8.62 -4.40 -20.48
C GLU A 132 8.70 -2.90 -20.12
N GLU A 133 7.68 -2.14 -20.47
CA GLU A 133 7.55 -0.70 -20.17
C GLU A 133 7.47 -0.33 -18.68
N HIS A 134 7.21 -1.31 -17.81
CA HIS A 134 7.11 -1.13 -16.36
C HIS A 134 8.26 -1.77 -15.58
N ARG A 135 9.09 -2.61 -16.21
CA ARG A 135 10.15 -3.39 -15.55
C ARG A 135 11.14 -2.54 -14.77
N GLU A 136 11.68 -1.49 -15.39
CA GLU A 136 12.67 -0.61 -14.75
C GLU A 136 12.08 0.06 -13.51
N LYS A 137 10.93 0.71 -13.64
CA LYS A 137 10.24 1.39 -12.52
C LYS A 137 9.84 0.42 -11.42
N PHE A 138 9.40 -0.78 -11.79
CA PHE A 138 9.07 -1.84 -10.85
C PHE A 138 10.30 -2.28 -10.04
N LEU A 139 11.42 -2.57 -10.71
CA LEU A 139 12.66 -2.98 -10.06
C LEU A 139 13.24 -1.88 -9.18
N ASP A 140 13.20 -0.63 -9.63
CA ASP A 140 13.60 0.52 -8.82
C ASP A 140 12.75 0.65 -7.56
N ALA A 141 11.44 0.42 -7.68
CA ALA A 141 10.53 0.43 -6.55
C ALA A 141 10.83 -0.72 -5.58
N MET A 142 10.98 -1.95 -6.07
CA MET A 142 11.32 -3.11 -5.24
C MET A 142 12.69 -2.96 -4.57
N ASN A 143 13.68 -2.42 -5.27
CA ASN A 143 14.99 -2.09 -4.72
C ASN A 143 14.87 -1.05 -3.58
N THR A 144 14.04 -0.02 -3.77
CA THR A 144 13.75 0.98 -2.73
C THR A 144 13.14 0.33 -1.49
N ILE A 145 12.16 -0.57 -1.66
CA ILE A 145 11.54 -1.31 -0.55
C ILE A 145 12.56 -2.24 0.13
N ALA A 146 13.41 -2.91 -0.64
CA ALA A 146 14.45 -3.78 -0.11
C ALA A 146 15.49 -3.00 0.71
N LYS A 147 15.89 -1.81 0.25
CA LYS A 147 16.78 -0.92 1.03
C LYS A 147 16.13 -0.48 2.33
N LEU A 148 14.85 -0.13 2.28
CA LEU A 148 14.06 0.21 3.47
C LEU A 148 14.02 -0.97 4.45
N ALA A 149 13.71 -2.16 3.93
CA ALA A 149 13.72 -3.39 4.72
C ALA A 149 15.07 -3.64 5.36
N SER A 150 16.17 -3.45 4.62
CA SER A 150 17.52 -3.62 5.13
C SER A 150 17.88 -2.60 6.22
N ALA A 151 17.37 -1.37 6.14
CA ALA A 151 17.54 -0.31 7.14
C ALA A 151 16.73 -0.51 8.43
N GLY A 152 15.70 -1.36 8.39
CA GLY A 152 14.84 -1.67 9.52
C GLY A 152 15.62 -2.23 10.73
N LYS A 153 15.12 -1.91 11.93
CA LYS A 153 15.71 -2.35 13.21
C LYS A 153 14.73 -3.25 13.94
N ALA A 154 15.23 -4.39 14.42
CA ALA A 154 14.49 -5.29 15.29
C ALA A 154 14.54 -4.81 16.75
N ASP A 155 13.43 -4.94 17.46
CA ASP A 155 13.40 -4.83 18.92
C ASP A 155 13.90 -6.13 19.59
N LYS A 156 13.92 -6.16 20.93
CA LYS A 156 14.36 -7.34 21.71
C LYS A 156 13.52 -8.60 21.47
N ASN A 157 12.30 -8.45 20.97
CA ASN A 157 11.35 -9.51 20.67
C ASN A 157 11.35 -9.88 19.17
N GLY A 158 12.24 -9.25 18.39
CA GLY A 158 12.33 -9.45 16.94
C GLY A 158 11.27 -8.70 16.13
N ASN A 159 10.49 -7.79 16.72
CA ASN A 159 9.55 -6.98 15.94
C ASN A 159 10.30 -5.90 15.16
N MET A 160 9.97 -5.75 13.89
CA MET A 160 10.66 -4.83 13.00
C MET A 160 10.05 -3.43 13.03
N ASN A 161 10.92 -2.43 13.11
CA ASN A 161 10.60 -1.03 12.86
C ASN A 161 11.38 -0.53 11.64
N TYR A 162 10.66 -0.11 10.61
CA TYR A 162 11.22 0.37 9.33
C TYR A 162 11.31 1.89 9.23
N GLY A 163 10.98 2.64 10.29
CA GLY A 163 11.20 4.10 10.36
C GLY A 163 10.30 4.95 9.45
N VAL A 164 9.51 4.34 8.57
CA VAL A 164 8.55 4.99 7.68
C VAL A 164 7.14 4.87 8.27
N ALA A 165 6.40 5.98 8.26
CA ALA A 165 5.00 5.97 8.65
C ALA A 165 4.19 5.18 7.62
N LYS A 166 3.32 4.25 8.06
CA LYS A 166 2.44 3.53 7.14
C LYS A 166 1.37 4.51 6.62
N SER A 167 1.57 5.00 5.39
CA SER A 167 0.57 5.77 4.66
C SER A 167 -0.69 4.93 4.45
N SER A 168 -1.84 5.60 4.46
CA SER A 168 -3.12 4.98 4.10
C SER A 168 -3.37 5.25 2.62
N TYR A 169 -3.89 4.27 1.88
CA TYR A 169 -4.11 4.44 0.45
C TYR A 169 -5.57 4.24 0.08
N LEU A 170 -6.03 5.02 -0.89
CA LEU A 170 -7.29 4.83 -1.60
C LEU A 170 -7.01 4.44 -3.06
N GLY A 171 -7.90 3.65 -3.64
CA GLY A 171 -7.77 3.17 -5.02
C GLY A 171 -6.87 1.93 -5.17
N HIS A 172 -6.58 1.59 -6.42
CA HIS A 172 -5.72 0.46 -6.81
C HIS A 172 -4.91 0.83 -8.05
N GLY A 173 -3.85 0.08 -8.32
CA GLY A 173 -3.08 0.22 -9.56
C GLY A 173 -2.53 1.64 -9.78
N SER A 174 -2.65 2.11 -11.02
CA SER A 174 -2.30 3.48 -11.42
C SER A 174 -3.12 4.57 -10.72
N ASN A 175 -4.30 4.25 -10.18
CA ASN A 175 -5.19 5.16 -9.47
C ASN A 175 -4.94 5.26 -7.96
N LEU A 176 -3.80 4.74 -7.48
CA LEU A 176 -3.44 4.83 -6.06
C LEU A 176 -3.28 6.30 -5.62
N VAL A 177 -3.96 6.65 -4.53
CA VAL A 177 -3.92 7.97 -3.88
C VAL A 177 -3.46 7.80 -2.44
N GLU A 178 -2.41 8.52 -2.06
CA GLU A 178 -1.97 8.61 -0.67
C GLU A 178 -2.93 9.45 0.15
N THR A 179 -3.23 8.95 1.34
CA THR A 179 -3.96 9.65 2.38
C THR A 179 -3.13 9.63 3.64
N THR A 180 -3.02 10.78 4.28
CA THR A 180 -2.31 10.91 5.55
C THR A 180 -3.07 10.14 6.62
N ASN A 181 -2.39 9.26 7.35
CA ASN A 181 -2.97 8.57 8.49
C ASN A 181 -3.26 9.57 9.62
N THR A 182 -4.47 10.12 9.63
CA THR A 182 -4.88 11.20 10.54
C THR A 182 -4.78 10.79 12.00
N LEU A 183 -5.03 9.52 12.32
CA LEU A 183 -4.96 9.02 13.68
C LEU A 183 -3.51 8.89 14.18
N ASP A 184 -2.62 8.39 13.34
CA ASP A 184 -1.19 8.34 13.67
C ASP A 184 -0.57 9.75 13.73
N MET A 185 -0.99 10.65 12.85
CA MET A 185 -0.62 12.06 12.92
C MET A 185 -1.06 12.69 14.26
N MET A 186 -2.32 12.48 14.68
CA MET A 186 -2.82 12.92 15.98
C MET A 186 -1.96 12.35 17.12
N LYS A 187 -1.69 11.05 17.11
CA LYS A 187 -0.85 10.41 18.13
C LYS A 187 0.54 11.04 18.24
N ASN A 188 1.17 11.37 17.11
CA ASN A 188 2.56 11.86 17.07
C ASN A 188 2.69 13.38 17.24
N MET A 189 1.63 14.14 16.98
CA MET A 189 1.67 15.61 16.98
C MET A 189 0.80 16.24 18.05
N ASP A 190 -0.21 15.53 18.56
CA ASP A 190 -1.15 15.97 19.58
C ASP A 190 -1.59 14.78 20.46
N SER A 191 -0.67 14.33 21.31
CA SER A 191 -0.90 13.16 22.18
C SER A 191 -2.11 13.35 23.10
N ALA A 192 -2.40 14.58 23.53
CA ALA A 192 -3.56 14.88 24.36
C ALA A 192 -4.88 14.67 23.60
N ALA A 193 -4.97 15.10 22.33
CA ALA A 193 -6.12 14.78 21.49
C ALA A 193 -6.24 13.28 21.22
N TYR A 194 -5.12 12.57 21.09
CA TYR A 194 -5.14 11.12 20.94
C TYR A 194 -5.70 10.41 22.18
N ASP A 195 -5.31 10.83 23.38
CA ASP A 195 -5.83 10.28 24.64
C ASP A 195 -7.35 10.52 24.75
N GLU A 196 -7.82 11.71 24.38
CA GLU A 196 -9.24 12.03 24.34
C GLU A 196 -10.00 11.18 23.30
N TYR A 197 -9.42 10.98 22.12
CA TYR A 197 -9.97 10.08 21.11
C TYR A 197 -10.12 8.64 21.63
N GLN A 198 -9.13 8.12 22.37
CA GLN A 198 -9.21 6.80 23.00
C GLN A 198 -10.29 6.77 24.07
N ARG A 199 -10.38 7.81 24.90
CA ARG A 199 -11.37 7.95 25.98
C ARG A 199 -12.80 7.94 25.45
N ILE A 200 -13.09 8.64 24.35
CA ILE A 200 -14.39 8.59 23.65
C ILE A 200 -14.74 7.15 23.25
N GLY A 201 -13.74 6.37 22.84
CA GLY A 201 -13.90 4.95 22.52
C GLY A 201 -14.31 4.07 23.70
N VAL A 202 -13.99 4.47 24.93
CA VAL A 202 -14.32 3.74 26.16
C VAL A 202 -15.62 4.24 26.78
N GLU A 203 -15.82 5.56 26.82
CA GLU A 203 -16.95 6.21 27.51
C GLU A 203 -18.24 6.28 26.68
N SER A 204 -18.16 6.16 25.35
CA SER A 204 -19.36 6.19 24.50
C SER A 204 -20.17 4.89 24.59
N SER A 205 -21.50 5.03 24.52
CA SER A 205 -22.43 3.94 24.24
C SER A 205 -21.97 3.17 22.98
N ASN A 206 -22.23 1.85 22.93
CA ASN A 206 -21.77 1.03 21.80
C ASN A 206 -22.31 1.51 20.44
N GLU A 207 -23.53 2.07 20.40
CA GLU A 207 -24.16 2.56 19.18
C GLU A 207 -23.55 3.88 18.68
N ASP A 208 -23.20 4.82 19.58
CA ASP A 208 -22.67 6.13 19.18
C ASP A 208 -21.14 6.18 19.10
N ARG A 209 -20.43 5.18 19.64
CA ARG A 209 -18.97 5.15 19.75
C ARG A 209 -18.27 5.43 18.44
N THR A 210 -18.67 4.76 17.37
CA THR A 210 -18.03 4.90 16.05
C THR A 210 -18.22 6.30 15.49
N LEU A 211 -19.44 6.83 15.57
CA LEU A 211 -19.79 8.16 15.07
C LEU A 211 -19.10 9.27 15.89
N ASN A 212 -19.05 9.12 17.22
CA ASN A 212 -18.39 10.08 18.11
C ASN A 212 -16.89 10.17 17.84
N ARG A 213 -16.22 9.02 17.69
CA ARG A 213 -14.78 8.99 17.34
C ARG A 213 -14.52 9.58 15.96
N ALA A 214 -15.32 9.23 14.96
CA ALA A 214 -15.15 9.77 13.60
C ALA A 214 -15.31 11.29 13.57
N ARG A 215 -16.35 11.80 14.26
CA ARG A 215 -16.60 13.24 14.40
C ARG A 215 -15.48 13.96 15.14
N PHE A 216 -14.96 13.38 16.23
CA PHE A 216 -13.82 13.95 16.94
C PHE A 216 -12.58 14.03 16.05
N LEU A 217 -12.24 12.94 15.36
CA LEU A 217 -11.09 12.89 14.45
C LEU A 217 -11.21 13.93 13.33
N ALA A 218 -12.38 14.05 12.70
CA ALA A 218 -12.63 15.04 11.64
C ALA A 218 -12.51 16.48 12.16
N ASN A 219 -13.10 16.78 13.32
CA ASN A 219 -13.03 18.12 13.92
C ASN A 219 -11.60 18.49 14.31
N TRP A 220 -10.87 17.55 14.91
CA TRP A 220 -9.47 17.75 15.24
C TRP A 220 -8.64 18.01 13.98
N TYR A 221 -8.82 17.22 12.92
CA TYR A 221 -8.08 17.40 11.67
C TYR A 221 -8.34 18.77 11.02
N ILE A 222 -9.61 19.17 10.92
CA ILE A 222 -10.00 20.49 10.39
C ILE A 222 -9.39 21.62 11.24
N LYS A 223 -9.39 21.48 12.56
CA LYS A 223 -8.79 22.45 13.48
C LYS A 223 -7.28 22.53 13.29
N ALA A 224 -6.61 21.37 13.23
CA ALA A 224 -5.16 21.27 13.06
C ALA A 224 -4.70 21.93 11.75
N LEU A 225 -5.41 21.71 10.64
CA LEU A 225 -5.12 22.38 9.36
C LEU A 225 -5.35 23.89 9.40
N LYS A 226 -6.36 24.37 10.13
CA LYS A 226 -6.62 25.80 10.29
C LYS A 226 -5.54 26.50 11.12
N GLU A 227 -5.09 25.86 12.19
CA GLU A 227 -4.08 26.41 13.09
C GLU A 227 -2.67 26.29 12.51
N LYS A 228 -2.42 25.22 11.75
CA LYS A 228 -1.12 24.93 11.14
C LYS A 228 -1.32 24.30 9.74
N PRO A 229 -1.39 25.12 8.68
CA PRO A 229 -1.59 24.63 7.31
C PRO A 229 -0.56 23.61 6.85
N ASP A 230 0.70 23.74 7.30
CA ASP A 230 1.81 22.86 6.91
C ASP A 230 1.97 21.62 7.82
N ILE A 231 0.98 21.33 8.68
CA ILE A 231 1.08 20.22 9.66
C ILE A 231 1.28 18.85 8.97
N ILE A 232 0.67 18.65 7.80
CA ILE A 232 0.82 17.43 7.02
C ILE A 232 2.26 17.31 6.51
N GLU A 233 2.80 18.37 5.91
CA GLU A 233 4.17 18.37 5.39
C GLU A 233 5.19 18.14 6.52
N GLU A 234 4.95 18.70 7.71
CA GLU A 234 5.80 18.48 8.88
C GLU A 234 5.74 17.04 9.41
N TYR A 235 4.54 16.44 9.43
CA TYR A 235 4.37 15.04 9.78
C TYR A 235 5.13 14.13 8.79
N GLU A 236 4.95 14.37 7.49
CA GLU A 236 5.55 13.57 6.42
C GLU A 236 7.06 13.78 6.30
N LYS A 237 7.58 14.97 6.65
CA LYS A 237 9.03 15.27 6.68
C LYS A 237 9.83 14.28 7.53
N LYS A 238 9.26 13.75 8.61
CA LYS A 238 9.95 12.75 9.46
C LYS A 238 10.26 11.46 8.70
N SER A 239 9.31 10.99 7.90
CA SER A 239 9.45 9.79 7.07
C SER A 239 10.49 10.02 5.97
N ASN A 240 10.42 11.16 5.29
CA ASN A 240 11.37 11.54 4.23
C ASN A 240 12.80 11.70 4.77
N ALA A 241 12.97 12.32 5.95
CA ALA A 241 14.28 12.49 6.57
C ALA A 241 14.92 11.15 6.97
N TYR A 242 14.12 10.18 7.45
CA TYR A 242 14.60 8.83 7.71
C TYR A 242 15.06 8.14 6.42
N PHE A 243 14.25 8.23 5.36
CA PHE A 243 14.57 7.65 4.06
C PHE A 243 15.90 8.18 3.50
N ASP A 244 16.06 9.50 3.46
CA ASP A 244 17.27 10.14 2.92
C ASP A 244 18.53 9.76 3.71
N LYS A 245 18.41 9.60 5.03
CA LYS A 245 19.56 9.33 5.91
C LYS A 245 19.94 7.85 6.00
N GLU A 246 18.94 6.97 6.13
CA GLU A 246 19.16 5.58 6.54
C GLU A 246 18.91 4.57 5.40
N VAL A 247 18.23 4.99 4.32
CA VAL A 247 17.75 4.08 3.26
C VAL A 247 18.42 4.33 1.90
N LYS A 248 18.49 5.59 1.46
CA LYS A 248 18.87 5.97 0.08
C LYS A 248 20.18 5.33 -0.40
N ASP A 249 21.23 5.44 0.41
CA ASP A 249 22.59 4.99 0.08
C ASP A 249 22.89 3.57 0.59
N LYS A 250 21.88 2.83 1.05
CA LYS A 250 22.07 1.47 1.57
C LYS A 250 22.33 0.49 0.43
N GLU A 251 23.41 -0.28 0.55
CA GLU A 251 23.70 -1.38 -0.37
C GLU A 251 22.98 -2.66 0.06
N LEU A 252 22.50 -3.42 -0.92
CA LEU A 252 21.84 -4.69 -0.67
C LEU A 252 22.84 -5.85 -0.70
N PRO A 253 22.63 -6.88 0.14
CA PRO A 253 23.49 -8.06 0.16
C PRO A 253 23.42 -8.87 -1.15
N ALA A 254 24.56 -9.27 -1.69
CA ALA A 254 24.72 -9.97 -2.97
C ALA A 254 24.60 -11.53 -2.88
N HIS A 255 23.83 -12.08 -1.93
CA HIS A 255 23.84 -13.51 -1.61
C HIS A 255 23.38 -14.42 -2.77
N PHE A 256 22.61 -13.89 -3.70
CA PHE A 256 21.98 -14.66 -4.77
C PHE A 256 22.25 -14.08 -6.17
N ASP A 257 23.24 -13.21 -6.33
CA ASP A 257 23.50 -12.48 -7.59
C ASP A 257 23.73 -13.39 -8.79
N SER A 258 24.33 -14.57 -8.57
CA SER A 258 24.58 -15.56 -9.61
C SER A 258 23.35 -16.43 -9.96
N MET A 259 22.19 -16.19 -9.36
CA MET A 259 20.98 -16.97 -9.63
C MET A 259 20.36 -16.51 -10.95
N ASP A 260 20.10 -17.49 -11.83
CA ASP A 260 19.38 -17.28 -13.08
C ASP A 260 17.86 -17.20 -12.79
N VAL A 261 17.24 -16.12 -13.26
CA VAL A 261 15.82 -15.79 -13.09
C VAL A 261 15.03 -15.85 -14.40
N SER A 262 15.66 -16.32 -15.48
CA SER A 262 15.09 -16.32 -16.84
C SER A 262 13.83 -17.18 -16.97
N ASN A 263 13.72 -18.23 -16.16
CA ASN A 263 12.55 -19.10 -16.11
C ASN A 263 12.44 -19.82 -14.77
N LYS A 264 11.28 -20.44 -14.56
CA LYS A 264 10.92 -21.15 -13.33
C LYS A 264 11.91 -22.27 -12.99
N GLU A 265 12.30 -23.09 -13.96
CA GLU A 265 13.16 -24.24 -13.74
C GLU A 265 14.56 -23.82 -13.27
N THR A 266 15.15 -22.81 -13.94
CA THR A 266 16.48 -22.30 -13.59
C THR A 266 16.46 -21.57 -12.25
N PHE A 267 15.41 -20.79 -11.98
CA PHE A 267 15.23 -20.12 -10.69
C PHE A 267 15.14 -21.11 -9.52
N LEU A 268 14.27 -22.12 -9.62
CA LEU A 268 14.11 -23.13 -8.58
C LEU A 268 15.35 -24.02 -8.44
N ALA A 269 16.07 -24.30 -9.53
CA ALA A 269 17.36 -24.98 -9.47
C ALA A 269 18.40 -24.15 -8.71
N GLY A 270 18.43 -22.84 -8.93
CA GLY A 270 19.26 -21.90 -8.18
C GLY A 270 19.00 -21.96 -6.68
N ILE A 271 17.73 -21.93 -6.26
CA ILE A 271 17.34 -22.05 -4.84
C ILE A 271 17.80 -23.39 -4.24
N ARG A 272 17.57 -24.51 -4.95
CA ARG A 272 18.00 -25.84 -4.48
C ARG A 272 19.52 -25.93 -4.34
N ASN A 273 20.26 -25.40 -5.32
CA ASN A 273 21.72 -25.36 -5.29
C ASN A 273 22.26 -24.53 -4.13
N PHE A 274 21.64 -23.37 -3.85
CA PHE A 274 22.00 -22.54 -2.70
C PHE A 274 21.74 -23.27 -1.37
N MET A 275 20.57 -23.90 -1.22
CA MET A 275 20.20 -24.67 -0.03
C MET A 275 21.17 -25.85 0.20
N ALA A 276 21.58 -26.54 -0.86
CA ALA A 276 22.51 -27.66 -0.76
C ALA A 276 23.92 -27.23 -0.32
N LYS A 277 24.38 -26.05 -0.76
CA LYS A 277 25.68 -25.47 -0.40
C LYS A 277 25.70 -24.89 1.01
N ASN A 278 24.58 -24.31 1.47
CA ASN A 278 24.48 -23.60 2.75
C ASN A 278 23.51 -24.34 3.69
N GLN A 279 23.91 -25.52 4.16
CA GLN A 279 23.08 -26.34 5.03
C GLN A 279 22.60 -25.57 6.27
N ASN A 280 21.33 -25.71 6.62
CA ASN A 280 20.62 -25.04 7.72
C ASN A 280 20.40 -23.52 7.58
N PHE A 281 21.19 -22.81 6.77
CA PHE A 281 21.01 -21.38 6.55
C PHE A 281 19.75 -21.09 5.73
N LEU A 282 18.85 -20.24 6.24
CA LEU A 282 17.56 -19.93 5.61
C LEU A 282 16.67 -21.15 5.28
N PHE A 283 16.95 -22.32 5.85
CA PHE A 283 16.33 -23.58 5.42
C PHE A 283 14.80 -23.52 5.44
N GLY A 284 14.20 -22.95 6.50
CA GLY A 284 12.74 -22.82 6.60
C GLY A 284 12.14 -21.94 5.50
N ILE A 285 12.79 -20.83 5.17
CA ILE A 285 12.34 -19.89 4.12
C ILE A 285 12.47 -20.53 2.74
N LEU A 286 13.63 -21.13 2.45
CA LEU A 286 13.88 -21.73 1.14
C LEU A 286 13.02 -22.98 0.92
N SER A 287 12.76 -23.77 1.97
CA SER A 287 11.85 -24.93 1.90
C SER A 287 10.40 -24.50 1.68
N PHE A 288 9.97 -23.44 2.36
CA PHE A 288 8.66 -22.84 2.11
C PHE A 288 8.54 -22.35 0.66
N GLU A 289 9.55 -21.64 0.15
CA GLU A 289 9.57 -21.16 -1.23
C GLU A 289 9.46 -22.32 -2.23
N LEU A 290 10.28 -23.36 -2.10
CA LEU A 290 10.25 -24.52 -3.01
C LEU A 290 8.93 -25.33 -2.97
N SER A 291 8.18 -25.24 -1.88
CA SER A 291 6.91 -25.94 -1.70
C SER A 291 5.68 -25.08 -2.02
N ASN A 292 5.90 -23.78 -2.30
CA ASN A 292 4.85 -22.81 -2.58
C ASN A 292 3.99 -23.27 -3.75
N LYS A 293 2.66 -23.13 -3.61
CA LYS A 293 1.69 -23.52 -4.62
C LYS A 293 1.89 -22.76 -5.94
N PHE A 294 2.38 -21.53 -5.88
CA PHE A 294 2.70 -20.72 -7.07
C PHE A 294 3.60 -21.47 -8.07
N TRP A 295 4.50 -22.32 -7.59
CA TRP A 295 5.44 -23.06 -8.44
C TRP A 295 4.92 -24.41 -8.92
N LYS A 296 3.69 -24.82 -8.58
CA LYS A 296 3.18 -26.16 -8.90
C LYS A 296 2.41 -26.22 -10.22
N ASP A 297 2.04 -25.06 -10.75
CA ASP A 297 1.37 -24.88 -12.03
C ASP A 297 2.39 -24.40 -13.08
#